data_AF-S2QVV9-F1
#
_entry.id   AF-S2QVV9-F1
#
_cell.length_a   1.000
_cell.length_b   1.000
_cell.length_c   1.000
_cell.angle_alpha   90.00
_cell.angle_beta   90.00
_cell.angle_gamma   90.00
#
_symmetry.space_group_name_H-M   'P 1'
#
loop_
_entity.id
_entity.type
_entity.pdbx_description
1 polymer ?
#
loop_
_entity_poly.entity_id
_entity_poly.type
_entity_poly.pdbx_seq_one_letter_code
_entity_poly.pdbx_strand_id
1 'polypeptide(L)'
;DFSHAFNIQNDAAPYSLTTLPLEYSTLMGGDYRTPAYAVRNGHGQLIGNLKFDHYQILAGNESFNGTLPTARTPHGQTLIITMHDETQTLAVRLKYTIVGDLPVLLKQVEYRNLTDTTLTIAHAASLQLDFDDHAYDLITLTGAHLNEAKVTRQPLTPGKKSIGSNYGASGPQGVPATILAAPATNEFAGEALGVTLLWSGN
;
A
#
# COMPACT_ATOMS: atom_id res chain seq x y z
N ASP A 1 -16.24 -31.05 0.08
CA ASP A 1 -16.80 -29.89 -0.62
C ASP A 1 -15.65 -28.91 -0.85
N PHE A 2 -15.09 -28.88 -2.07
CA PHE A 2 -13.83 -28.19 -2.40
C PHE A 2 -14.04 -26.74 -2.87
N SER A 3 -15.24 -26.20 -2.70
CA SER A 3 -15.66 -24.87 -3.16
C SER A 3 -14.91 -23.70 -2.50
N HIS A 4 -14.19 -23.94 -1.39
CA HIS A 4 -13.47 -22.88 -0.68
C HIS A 4 -12.03 -22.63 -1.18
N ALA A 5 -11.45 -23.54 -1.97
CA ALA A 5 -10.03 -23.44 -2.33
C ALA A 5 -9.75 -22.56 -3.55
N PHE A 6 -10.77 -22.26 -4.36
CA PHE A 6 -10.64 -21.46 -5.58
C PHE A 6 -11.95 -20.69 -5.81
N ASN A 7 -12.23 -19.70 -4.98
CA ASN A 7 -13.44 -18.90 -5.18
C ASN A 7 -13.21 -17.95 -6.37
N ILE A 8 -13.28 -18.50 -7.58
CA ILE A 8 -13.34 -17.74 -8.82
C ILE A 8 -14.78 -17.27 -8.95
N GLN A 9 -14.96 -15.97 -9.18
CA GLN A 9 -16.27 -15.33 -9.31
C GLN A 9 -17.15 -16.12 -10.30
N ASN A 10 -18.33 -16.56 -9.84
CA ASN A 10 -19.33 -17.27 -10.65
C ASN A 10 -20.74 -16.89 -10.19
N ASP A 11 -21.77 -17.31 -10.92
CA ASP A 11 -23.16 -16.95 -10.62
C ASP A 11 -23.63 -17.35 -9.21
N ALA A 12 -23.02 -18.37 -8.60
CA ALA A 12 -23.32 -18.82 -7.23
C ALA A 12 -22.48 -18.11 -6.15
N ALA A 13 -21.33 -17.53 -6.52
CA ALA A 13 -20.44 -16.76 -5.66
C ALA A 13 -19.99 -15.48 -6.40
N PRO A 14 -20.85 -14.46 -6.46
CA PRO A 14 -20.63 -13.28 -7.31
C PRO A 14 -19.52 -12.35 -6.79
N TYR A 15 -18.91 -12.65 -5.64
CA TYR A 15 -17.84 -11.86 -5.04
C TYR A 15 -16.68 -12.74 -4.60
N SER A 16 -15.46 -12.32 -4.95
CA SER A 16 -14.23 -12.93 -4.49
C SER A 16 -13.16 -11.88 -4.22
N LEU A 17 -12.46 -12.00 -3.10
CA LEU A 17 -11.32 -11.14 -2.79
C LEU A 17 -10.14 -11.35 -3.77
N THR A 18 -10.14 -12.45 -4.51
CA THR A 18 -9.14 -12.70 -5.57
C THR A 18 -9.27 -11.71 -6.73
N THR A 19 -10.49 -11.26 -7.03
CA THR A 19 -10.79 -10.42 -8.22
C THR A 19 -11.17 -9.00 -7.86
N LEU A 20 -11.66 -8.76 -6.64
CA LEU A 20 -12.03 -7.42 -6.21
C LEU A 20 -10.80 -6.51 -6.02
N PRO A 21 -10.86 -5.24 -6.45
CA PRO A 21 -9.88 -4.24 -6.05
C PRO A 21 -10.02 -3.98 -4.55
N LEU A 22 -8.92 -4.09 -3.82
CA LEU A 22 -8.87 -3.93 -2.38
C LEU A 22 -8.02 -2.73 -1.99
N GLU A 23 -8.49 -1.99 -0.99
CA GLU A 23 -7.78 -0.83 -0.47
C GLU A 23 -6.58 -1.23 0.43
N TYR A 24 -6.70 -2.40 1.08
CA TYR A 24 -5.69 -2.97 1.98
C TYR A 24 -5.92 -4.47 2.20
N SER A 25 -5.08 -5.34 1.61
CA SER A 25 -5.28 -6.80 1.60
C SER A 25 -4.34 -7.58 2.54
N THR A 26 -4.73 -8.83 2.83
CA THR A 26 -3.90 -9.81 3.54
C THR A 26 -3.93 -11.17 2.85
N LEU A 27 -3.18 -12.15 3.37
CA LEU A 27 -3.03 -13.50 2.81
C LEU A 27 -4.23 -14.45 3.07
N MET A 28 -5.30 -13.94 3.68
CA MET A 28 -6.49 -14.71 4.06
C MET A 28 -7.67 -14.37 3.15
N GLY A 29 -8.68 -15.23 3.13
CA GLY A 29 -9.92 -14.96 2.39
C GLY A 29 -9.85 -15.18 0.88
N GLY A 30 -8.81 -15.88 0.39
CA GLY A 30 -8.68 -16.26 -1.01
C GLY A 30 -7.99 -15.24 -1.91
N ASP A 31 -7.43 -14.15 -1.37
CA ASP A 31 -6.54 -13.29 -2.14
C ASP A 31 -5.13 -13.93 -2.23
N TYR A 32 -4.69 -14.23 -3.44
CA TYR A 32 -3.38 -14.85 -3.72
C TYR A 32 -2.32 -13.84 -4.19
N ARG A 33 -2.66 -12.54 -4.23
CA ARG A 33 -1.73 -11.47 -4.60
C ARG A 33 -0.76 -11.16 -3.45
N THR A 34 0.22 -10.29 -3.70
CA THR A 34 1.10 -9.81 -2.60
C THR A 34 0.24 -9.00 -1.62
N PRO A 35 0.22 -9.35 -0.32
CA PRO A 35 -0.65 -8.70 0.65
C PRO A 35 -0.13 -7.30 0.98
N ALA A 36 -1.01 -6.36 1.35
CA ALA A 36 -0.57 -5.12 1.97
C ALA A 36 -0.11 -5.32 3.41
N TYR A 37 -0.70 -6.24 4.16
CA TYR A 37 -0.30 -6.54 5.53
C TYR A 37 -0.25 -8.03 5.87
N ALA A 38 0.65 -8.37 6.79
CA ALA A 38 0.69 -9.68 7.43
C ALA A 38 1.08 -9.49 8.90
N VAL A 39 0.11 -9.66 9.80
CA VAL A 39 0.31 -9.54 11.25
C VAL A 39 -0.02 -10.87 11.92
N ARG A 40 0.82 -11.31 12.85
CA ARG A 40 0.63 -12.56 13.60
C ARG A 40 0.36 -12.28 15.07
N ASN A 41 -0.52 -13.09 15.67
CA ASN A 41 -0.77 -13.07 17.11
C ASN A 41 0.37 -13.75 17.90
N GLY A 42 0.27 -13.76 19.23
CA GLY A 42 1.24 -14.39 20.12
C GLY A 42 1.42 -15.90 19.93
N HIS A 43 0.50 -16.57 19.23
CA HIS A 43 0.60 -17.98 18.85
C HIS A 43 1.16 -18.18 17.43
N GLY A 44 1.59 -17.11 16.77
CA GLY A 44 2.12 -17.14 15.41
C GLY A 44 1.04 -17.29 14.33
N GLN A 45 -0.25 -17.23 14.67
CA GLN A 45 -1.35 -17.32 13.71
C GLN A 45 -1.55 -15.97 13.02
N LEU A 46 -1.85 -15.99 11.73
CA LEU A 46 -2.11 -14.78 10.95
C LEU A 46 -3.46 -14.16 11.38
N ILE A 47 -3.45 -12.86 11.65
CA ILE A 47 -4.67 -12.08 11.84
C ILE A 47 -5.36 -11.92 10.49
N GLY A 48 -6.63 -12.27 10.44
CA GLY A 48 -7.43 -12.34 9.21
C GLY A 48 -7.86 -10.98 8.65
N ASN A 49 -8.93 -11.01 7.86
CA ASN A 49 -9.47 -9.84 7.18
C ASN A 49 -9.92 -8.77 8.17
N LEU A 50 -9.54 -7.54 7.87
CA LEU A 50 -10.02 -6.36 8.59
C LEU A 50 -11.39 -5.97 8.05
N LYS A 51 -12.29 -5.60 8.95
CA LYS A 51 -13.62 -5.07 8.65
C LYS A 51 -13.66 -3.60 8.99
N PHE A 52 -14.34 -2.83 8.14
CA PHE A 52 -14.64 -1.44 8.41
C PHE A 52 -15.33 -1.30 9.77
N ASP A 53 -14.91 -0.30 10.55
CA ASP A 53 -15.51 0.05 11.83
C ASP A 53 -16.17 1.44 11.74
N HIS A 54 -15.37 2.47 11.50
CA HIS A 54 -15.82 3.86 11.39
C HIS A 54 -14.80 4.68 10.59
N TYR A 55 -15.16 5.93 10.32
CA TYR A 55 -14.24 6.92 9.78
C TYR A 55 -14.34 8.25 10.54
N GLN A 56 -13.32 9.08 10.37
CA GLN A 56 -13.30 10.47 10.83
C GLN A 56 -12.55 11.34 9.82
N ILE A 57 -12.88 12.62 9.78
CA ILE A 57 -12.19 13.61 8.95
C ILE A 57 -11.58 14.66 9.87
N LEU A 58 -10.27 14.90 9.73
CA LEU A 58 -9.50 15.86 10.51
C LEU A 58 -8.94 16.95 9.61
N ALA A 59 -8.70 18.13 10.18
CA ALA A 59 -7.96 19.19 9.51
C ALA A 59 -6.45 18.93 9.58
N GLY A 60 -5.72 19.30 8.52
CA GLY A 60 -4.29 19.08 8.39
C GLY A 60 -3.93 17.61 8.14
N ASN A 61 -2.66 17.27 8.39
CA ASN A 61 -2.13 15.91 8.39
C ASN A 61 -1.61 15.56 9.78
N GLU A 62 -1.94 14.38 10.28
CA GLU A 62 -1.52 13.92 11.60
C GLU A 62 -0.12 13.30 11.51
N SER A 63 0.86 13.89 12.19
CA SER A 63 2.18 13.25 12.33
C SER A 63 2.11 12.06 13.29
N PHE A 64 2.99 11.06 13.12
CA PHE A 64 3.20 9.99 14.10
C PHE A 64 3.93 10.50 15.36
N ASN A 65 3.40 11.48 16.08
CA ASN A 65 4.04 12.08 17.25
C ASN A 65 5.52 12.49 17.02
N GLY A 66 5.88 12.84 15.78
CA GLY A 66 7.26 13.17 15.40
C GLY A 66 8.24 12.00 15.26
N THR A 67 7.81 10.74 15.36
CA THR A 67 8.71 9.57 15.25
C THR A 67 9.08 9.22 13.81
N LEU A 68 8.24 9.62 12.84
CA LEU A 68 8.45 9.37 11.41
C LEU A 68 8.43 10.68 10.62
N PRO A 69 9.25 10.82 9.56
CA PRO A 69 9.16 11.96 8.65
C PRO A 69 7.75 12.01 8.03
N THR A 70 7.14 13.19 8.06
CA THR A 70 5.78 13.39 7.58
C THR A 70 5.70 14.71 6.83
N ALA A 71 5.04 14.72 5.66
CA ALA A 71 4.81 15.95 4.92
C ALA A 71 3.90 16.90 5.71
N ARG A 72 4.31 18.16 5.81
CA ARG A 72 3.53 19.21 6.48
C ARG A 72 2.48 19.76 5.51
N THR A 73 1.22 19.77 5.94
CA THR A 73 0.10 20.19 5.09
C THR A 73 -0.82 21.15 5.87
N PRO A 74 -0.44 22.42 6.03
CA PRO A 74 -1.22 23.38 6.84
C PRO A 74 -2.65 23.61 6.32
N HIS A 75 -2.90 23.33 5.03
CA HIS A 75 -4.22 23.47 4.38
C HIS A 75 -4.79 22.12 3.88
N GLY A 76 -4.37 20.99 4.46
CA GLY A 76 -4.88 19.66 4.09
C GLY A 76 -6.11 19.23 4.88
N GLN A 77 -6.75 18.14 4.45
CA GLN A 77 -7.73 17.39 5.22
C GLN A 77 -7.36 15.91 5.20
N THR A 78 -7.49 15.23 6.33
CA THR A 78 -7.23 13.80 6.46
C THR A 78 -8.52 13.02 6.69
N LEU A 79 -8.83 12.07 5.81
CA LEU A 79 -9.78 10.99 6.08
C LEU A 79 -9.04 9.86 6.80
N ILE A 80 -9.56 9.40 7.93
CA ILE A 80 -9.05 8.24 8.65
C ILE A 80 -10.13 7.18 8.69
N ILE A 81 -9.87 6.03 8.06
CA ILE A 81 -10.73 4.85 8.12
C ILE A 81 -10.14 3.88 9.14
N THR A 82 -10.90 3.53 10.16
CA THR A 82 -10.52 2.54 11.16
C THR A 82 -11.15 1.20 10.77
N MET A 83 -10.33 0.15 10.80
CA MET A 83 -10.76 -1.23 10.55
C MET A 83 -10.24 -2.14 11.66
N HIS A 84 -10.97 -3.19 12.00
CA HIS A 84 -10.57 -4.18 13.00
C HIS A 84 -10.72 -5.61 12.49
N ASP A 85 -9.94 -6.54 13.02
CA ASP A 85 -10.19 -7.97 12.83
C ASP A 85 -11.41 -8.43 13.65
N GLU A 86 -12.02 -9.56 13.27
CA GLU A 86 -13.22 -10.08 13.94
C GLU A 86 -13.05 -10.30 15.45
N THR A 87 -11.83 -10.62 15.89
CA THR A 87 -11.52 -10.85 17.31
C THR A 87 -11.11 -9.58 18.07
N GLN A 88 -11.13 -8.42 17.40
CA GLN A 88 -10.74 -7.12 17.94
C GLN A 88 -9.36 -7.12 18.63
N THR A 89 -8.42 -7.85 18.04
CA THR A 89 -7.03 -7.92 18.52
C THR A 89 -6.16 -6.82 17.92
N LEU A 90 -6.48 -6.39 16.70
CA LEU A 90 -5.75 -5.43 15.90
C LEU A 90 -6.71 -4.42 15.28
N ALA A 91 -6.45 -3.13 15.52
CA ALA A 91 -7.01 -2.05 14.72
C ALA A 91 -5.97 -1.53 13.72
N VAL A 92 -6.42 -1.28 12.49
CA VAL A 92 -5.62 -0.62 11.45
C VAL A 92 -6.34 0.65 11.04
N ARG A 93 -5.63 1.78 11.09
CA ARG A 93 -6.11 3.07 10.61
C ARG A 93 -5.44 3.42 9.29
N LEU A 94 -6.23 3.49 8.22
CA LEU A 94 -5.80 3.99 6.93
C LEU A 94 -6.03 5.51 6.90
N LYS A 95 -4.97 6.29 6.74
CA LYS A 95 -5.03 7.76 6.74
C LYS A 95 -4.76 8.28 5.33
N TYR A 96 -5.65 9.13 4.83
CA TYR A 96 -5.61 9.73 3.51
C TYR A 96 -5.64 11.23 3.66
N THR A 97 -4.57 11.92 3.28
CA THR A 97 -4.49 13.38 3.37
C THR A 97 -4.44 13.98 1.99
N ILE A 98 -5.45 14.77 1.64
CA ILE A 98 -5.40 15.66 0.47
C ILE A 98 -4.58 16.92 0.82
N VAL A 99 -3.69 17.32 -0.09
CA VAL A 99 -2.74 18.41 0.17
C VAL A 99 -3.22 19.71 -0.47
N GLY A 100 -4.11 20.44 0.20
CA GLY A 100 -4.68 21.69 -0.34
C GLY A 100 -5.24 21.49 -1.74
N ASP A 101 -4.85 22.35 -2.68
CA ASP A 101 -5.27 22.29 -4.09
C ASP A 101 -4.29 21.50 -5.00
N LEU A 102 -3.34 20.76 -4.41
CA LEU A 102 -2.39 19.95 -5.19
C LEU A 102 -2.99 18.58 -5.55
N PRO A 103 -2.66 18.02 -6.73
CA PRO A 103 -3.01 16.65 -7.10
C PRO A 103 -2.14 15.63 -6.36
N VAL A 104 -2.11 15.71 -5.02
CA VAL A 104 -1.27 14.90 -4.14
C VAL A 104 -2.13 14.31 -3.04
N LEU A 105 -2.03 12.98 -2.91
CA LEU A 105 -2.62 12.21 -1.83
C LEU A 105 -1.50 11.61 -0.98
N LEU A 106 -1.47 11.93 0.31
CA LEU A 106 -0.60 11.25 1.26
C LEU A 106 -1.37 10.07 1.86
N LYS A 107 -0.76 8.88 1.85
CA LYS A 107 -1.30 7.70 2.53
C LYS A 107 -0.36 7.24 3.64
N GLN A 108 -0.94 6.93 4.79
CA GLN A 108 -0.24 6.36 5.94
C GLN A 108 -1.09 5.26 6.55
N VAL A 109 -0.44 4.29 7.20
CA VAL A 109 -1.11 3.19 7.89
C VAL A 109 -0.60 3.12 9.31
N GLU A 110 -1.51 3.11 10.27
CA GLU A 110 -1.21 2.97 11.70
C GLU A 110 -1.81 1.67 12.22
N TYR A 111 -0.97 0.84 12.86
CA TYR A 111 -1.38 -0.42 13.49
C TYR A 111 -1.48 -0.21 15.00
N ARG A 112 -2.59 -0.67 15.59
CA ARG A 112 -2.84 -0.61 17.03
C ARG A 112 -3.13 -2.00 17.56
N ASN A 113 -2.26 -2.51 18.41
CA ASN A 113 -2.55 -3.69 19.21
C ASN A 113 -3.58 -3.32 20.29
N LEU A 114 -4.71 -4.02 20.29
CA LEU A 114 -5.81 -3.81 21.24
C LEU A 114 -5.77 -4.80 22.41
N THR A 115 -4.69 -5.58 22.52
CA THR A 115 -4.51 -6.61 23.55
C THR A 115 -3.22 -6.39 24.31
N ASP A 116 -3.09 -7.10 25.44
CA ASP A 116 -1.85 -7.16 26.22
C ASP A 116 -0.86 -8.21 25.68
N THR A 117 -1.21 -8.92 24.61
CA THR A 117 -0.36 -9.94 24.00
C THR A 117 0.46 -9.36 22.85
N THR A 118 1.70 -9.82 22.69
CA THR A 118 2.55 -9.35 21.59
C THR A 118 2.00 -9.77 20.23
N LEU A 119 1.92 -8.81 19.31
CA LEU A 119 1.67 -9.04 17.88
C LEU A 119 2.97 -8.82 17.09
N THR A 120 3.16 -9.59 16.03
CA THR A 120 4.32 -9.48 15.14
C THR A 120 3.89 -9.04 13.75
N ILE A 121 4.40 -7.90 13.29
CA ILE A 121 4.19 -7.41 11.92
C ILE A 121 5.26 -8.03 11.03
N ALA A 122 4.86 -8.93 10.12
CA ALA A 122 5.75 -9.54 9.13
C ALA A 122 5.78 -8.76 7.80
N HIS A 123 4.72 -8.00 7.51
CA HIS A 123 4.63 -7.12 6.35
C HIS A 123 3.65 -5.98 6.63
N ALA A 124 4.01 -4.76 6.22
CA ALA A 124 3.17 -3.56 6.35
C ALA A 124 3.49 -2.57 5.22
N ALA A 125 2.69 -2.58 4.17
CA ALA A 125 2.76 -1.60 3.09
C ALA A 125 2.08 -0.29 3.50
N SER A 126 2.65 0.86 3.13
CA SER A 126 1.98 2.15 3.30
C SER A 126 0.85 2.39 2.29
N LEU A 127 0.88 1.67 1.16
CA LEU A 127 -0.02 1.85 0.03
C LEU A 127 -0.23 0.51 -0.69
N GLN A 128 -1.49 0.23 -1.01
CA GLN A 128 -1.91 -0.70 -2.05
C GLN A 128 -2.79 0.09 -3.01
N LEU A 129 -2.64 -0.18 -4.31
CA LEU A 129 -3.44 0.36 -5.39
C LEU A 129 -3.76 -0.80 -6.32
N ASP A 130 -5.04 -1.11 -6.43
CA ASP A 130 -5.56 -2.09 -7.37
C ASP A 130 -6.22 -1.32 -8.51
N PHE A 131 -5.75 -1.56 -9.72
CA PHE A 131 -6.31 -0.98 -10.94
C PHE A 131 -7.01 -2.07 -11.74
N ASP A 132 -8.06 -1.68 -12.47
CA ASP A 132 -8.60 -2.50 -13.55
C ASP A 132 -7.57 -2.66 -14.68
N ASP A 133 -7.85 -3.56 -15.62
CA ASP A 133 -6.92 -3.87 -16.71
C ASP A 133 -6.61 -2.63 -17.57
N HIS A 134 -5.41 -2.10 -17.36
CA HIS A 134 -4.87 -0.95 -18.06
C HIS A 134 -3.43 -1.26 -18.45
N ALA A 135 -3.09 -0.99 -19.71
CA ALA A 135 -1.71 -1.04 -20.15
C ALA A 135 -0.94 0.13 -19.51
N TYR A 136 0.00 -0.20 -18.63
CA TYR A 136 0.92 0.76 -18.03
C TYR A 136 2.37 0.42 -18.38
N ASP A 137 3.17 1.44 -18.56
CA ASP A 137 4.62 1.35 -18.43
C ASP A 137 5.02 1.65 -16.98
N LEU A 138 5.95 0.85 -16.47
CA LEU A 138 6.62 1.06 -15.20
C LEU A 138 7.88 1.89 -15.44
N ILE A 139 7.95 3.07 -14.84
CA ILE A 139 9.11 3.94 -14.83
C ILE A 139 9.75 3.91 -13.43
N THR A 140 11.05 3.69 -13.37
CA THR A 140 11.81 3.62 -12.12
C THR A 140 13.09 4.44 -12.19
N LEU A 141 13.62 4.77 -11.01
CA LEU A 141 14.87 5.48 -10.81
C LEU A 141 15.86 4.53 -10.11
N THR A 142 16.54 3.70 -10.90
CA THR A 142 17.47 2.67 -10.41
C THR A 142 18.89 2.96 -10.84
N GLY A 143 19.88 2.49 -10.10
CA GLY A 143 21.26 2.82 -10.42
C GLY A 143 22.29 2.00 -9.65
N ALA A 144 23.44 2.62 -9.45
CA ALA A 144 24.52 2.15 -8.60
C ALA A 144 25.25 3.35 -8.00
N HIS A 145 26.17 3.11 -7.07
CA HIS A 145 27.06 4.15 -6.55
C HIS A 145 27.81 4.85 -7.71
N LEU A 146 27.80 6.19 -7.74
CA LEU A 146 28.32 7.06 -8.82
C LEU A 146 27.56 6.94 -10.16
N ASN A 147 26.38 6.33 -10.16
CA ASN A 147 25.51 6.17 -11.32
C ASN A 147 24.04 6.05 -10.87
N GLU A 148 23.61 6.96 -10.00
CA GLU A 148 22.32 6.93 -9.32
C GLU A 148 21.15 7.33 -10.21
N ALA A 149 19.95 6.90 -9.82
CA ALA A 149 18.67 7.43 -10.30
C ALA A 149 18.51 7.47 -11.83
N LYS A 150 19.07 6.48 -12.54
CA LYS A 150 18.86 6.36 -13.98
C LYS A 150 17.39 6.03 -14.25
N VAL A 151 16.75 6.87 -15.06
CA VAL A 151 15.39 6.64 -15.53
C VAL A 151 15.37 5.40 -16.41
N THR A 152 14.56 4.43 -16.03
CA THR A 152 14.23 3.28 -16.88
C THR A 152 12.73 3.24 -17.09
N ARG A 153 12.29 2.84 -18.29
CA ARG A 153 10.88 2.70 -18.66
C ARG A 153 10.69 1.37 -19.36
N GLN A 154 9.71 0.60 -18.91
CA GLN A 154 9.40 -0.71 -19.48
C GLN A 154 7.90 -1.02 -19.35
N PRO A 155 7.30 -1.74 -20.30
CA PRO A 155 5.93 -2.22 -20.14
C PRO A 155 5.76 -3.04 -18.86
N LEU A 156 4.65 -2.84 -18.16
CA LEU A 156 4.24 -3.70 -17.06
C LEU A 156 3.60 -4.96 -17.65
N THR A 157 4.25 -6.09 -17.45
CA THR A 157 3.84 -7.39 -18.00
C THR A 157 3.26 -8.28 -16.89
N PRO A 158 2.47 -9.32 -17.23
CA PRO A 158 2.00 -10.29 -16.25
C PRO A 158 3.14 -10.84 -15.38
N GLY A 159 2.89 -10.93 -14.07
CA GLY A 159 3.86 -11.36 -13.07
C GLY A 159 4.13 -10.28 -12.02
N LYS A 160 5.22 -10.45 -11.25
CA LYS A 160 5.63 -9.53 -10.19
C LYS A 160 6.91 -8.81 -10.56
N LYS A 161 6.88 -7.47 -10.55
CA LYS A 161 8.08 -6.63 -10.58
C LYS A 161 8.29 -6.04 -9.20
N SER A 162 9.53 -6.08 -8.71
CA SER A 162 9.89 -5.61 -7.37
C SER A 162 11.12 -4.73 -7.46
N ILE A 163 11.05 -3.55 -6.84
CA ILE A 163 12.17 -2.64 -6.63
C ILE A 163 12.24 -2.40 -5.12
N GLY A 164 13.44 -2.47 -4.55
CA GLY A 164 13.62 -2.25 -3.13
C GLY A 164 15.09 -2.27 -2.73
N SER A 165 15.34 -2.01 -1.45
CA SER A 165 16.65 -2.09 -0.82
C SER A 165 16.60 -3.11 0.31
N ASN A 166 17.72 -3.76 0.63
CA ASN A 166 17.81 -4.75 1.70
C ASN A 166 19.00 -4.54 2.63
N TYR A 167 19.65 -3.36 2.56
CA TYR A 167 20.85 -3.05 3.35
C TYR A 167 20.62 -1.89 4.35
N GLY A 168 19.36 -1.61 4.68
CA GLY A 168 18.98 -0.65 5.74
C GLY A 168 18.89 0.82 5.33
N ALA A 169 19.06 1.14 4.03
CA ALA A 169 18.94 2.50 3.51
C ALA A 169 18.28 2.52 2.12
N SER A 170 17.61 3.61 1.74
CA SER A 170 16.95 3.80 0.43
C SER A 170 17.91 4.05 -0.75
N GLY A 171 19.19 3.63 -0.64
CA GLY A 171 20.32 4.21 -1.37
C GLY A 171 20.39 3.98 -2.89
N PRO A 172 21.59 4.09 -3.50
CA PRO A 172 21.76 4.46 -4.90
C PRO A 172 21.18 3.47 -5.93
N GLN A 173 20.93 2.22 -5.51
CA GLN A 173 20.41 1.16 -6.37
C GLN A 173 18.92 1.31 -6.67
N GLY A 174 18.15 1.92 -5.77
CA GLY A 174 16.71 2.01 -5.90
C GLY A 174 16.16 3.17 -5.09
N VAL A 175 15.94 4.30 -5.76
CA VAL A 175 15.18 5.41 -5.19
C VAL A 175 13.78 4.87 -4.83
N PRO A 176 13.23 5.20 -3.64
CA PRO A 176 11.94 4.70 -3.19
C PRO A 176 10.79 5.46 -3.87
N ALA A 177 10.81 5.48 -5.20
CA ALA A 177 9.86 6.13 -6.07
C ALA A 177 9.67 5.35 -7.37
N THR A 178 8.42 5.33 -7.83
CA THR A 178 7.98 4.63 -9.04
C THR A 178 6.91 5.47 -9.72
N ILE A 179 6.85 5.41 -11.05
CA ILE A 179 5.78 6.04 -11.83
C ILE A 179 5.12 4.97 -12.71
N LEU A 180 3.79 4.93 -12.71
CA LEU A 180 3.00 4.20 -13.69
C LEU A 180 2.53 5.20 -14.74
N ALA A 181 2.76 4.96 -16.02
CA ALA A 181 2.38 5.88 -17.09
C ALA A 181 1.71 5.12 -18.24
N ALA A 182 0.71 5.73 -18.89
CA ALA A 182 0.17 5.15 -20.11
C ALA A 182 1.27 5.06 -21.21
N PRO A 183 1.23 4.09 -22.13
CA PRO A 183 2.29 3.88 -23.12
C PRO A 183 2.61 5.11 -23.99
N ALA A 184 1.61 5.94 -24.28
CA ALA A 184 1.78 7.16 -25.08
C ALA A 184 2.23 8.39 -24.26
N THR A 185 2.28 8.29 -22.93
CA THR A 185 2.67 9.39 -22.04
C THR A 185 4.11 9.83 -22.29
N ASN A 186 4.35 11.13 -22.31
CA ASN A 186 5.66 11.76 -22.42
C ASN A 186 5.76 12.93 -21.41
N GLU A 187 6.85 13.68 -21.45
CA GLU A 187 7.12 14.77 -20.50
C GLU A 187 6.08 15.91 -20.51
N PHE A 188 5.28 16.02 -21.57
CA PHE A 188 4.36 17.14 -21.79
C PHE A 188 2.88 16.73 -21.87
N ALA A 189 2.60 15.43 -22.02
CA ALA A 189 1.24 14.94 -22.22
C ALA A 189 1.07 13.47 -21.83
N GLY A 190 -0.15 13.11 -21.44
CA GLY A 190 -0.55 11.76 -21.06
C GLY A 190 -0.69 11.58 -19.54
N GLU A 191 -1.34 10.50 -19.15
CA GLU A 191 -1.60 10.18 -17.75
C GLU A 191 -0.40 9.47 -17.12
N ALA A 192 -0.05 9.88 -15.91
CA ALA A 192 0.96 9.24 -15.08
C ALA A 192 0.61 9.36 -13.60
N LEU A 193 0.86 8.30 -12.85
CA LEU A 193 0.75 8.23 -11.41
C LEU A 193 2.13 8.02 -10.79
N GLY A 194 2.62 9.03 -10.09
CA GLY A 194 3.85 8.95 -9.30
C GLY A 194 3.57 8.52 -7.86
N VAL A 195 4.37 7.58 -7.35
CA VAL A 195 4.36 7.15 -5.95
C VAL A 195 5.77 7.31 -5.39
N THR A 196 5.89 7.93 -4.22
CA THR A 196 7.14 8.00 -3.47
C THR A 196 6.90 7.66 -2.01
N LEU A 197 7.80 6.87 -1.43
CA LEU A 197 7.79 6.56 0.00
C LEU A 197 8.64 7.59 0.75
N LEU A 198 8.01 8.31 1.68
CA LEU A 198 8.70 9.23 2.59
C LEU A 198 9.42 8.46 3.70
N TRP A 199 10.53 7.81 3.36
CA TRP A 199 11.32 7.02 4.28
C TRP A 199 12.76 6.86 3.79
N SER A 200 13.69 6.50 4.68
CA SER A 200 15.13 6.46 4.38
C SER A 200 15.78 5.07 4.48
N GLY A 201 15.02 4.01 4.77
CA GLY A 201 15.57 2.67 4.95
C GLY A 201 14.54 1.55 4.81
N ASN A 202 14.88 0.35 5.28
CA ASN A 202 14.00 -0.81 5.42
C ASN A 202 14.23 -1.45 6.79
#